data_AF-A0A5N5EVQ6-F1
#
_entry.id   AF-A0A5N5EVQ6-F1
#
_cell.length_a   1.000
_cell.length_b   1.000
_cell.length_c   1.000
_cell.angle_alpha   90.00
_cell.angle_beta   90.00
_cell.angle_gamma   90.00
#
_symmetry.space_group_name_H-M   'P 1'
#
loop_
_entity.id
_entity.type
_entity.pdbx_description
1 polymer ?
#
loop_
_entity_poly.entity_id
_entity_poly.type
_entity_poly.pdbx_seq_one_letter_code
_entity_poly.pdbx_strand_id
1 'polypeptide(L)'
;MGPSSGTSQLDVERLAGIAVVAAAHSGGYAAIGHLLGLLAALPAPTEAGERFWSDLWRSSGTAYLLPATIKVGVLESLTGEGTTLARQILSAVDEMTPPQRLAAGEVIGQALIESDHLPDLKTQVIGELWIRDLELTAWHVLHADRRSDDPVGRKAFLKAWSSV
;
A
#
# COMPACT_ATOMS: atom_id res chain seq x y z
N MET A 1 -22.90 41.94 -30.52
CA MET A 1 -22.84 40.47 -30.64
C MET A 1 -21.45 40.12 -31.13
N GLY A 2 -20.59 39.62 -30.24
CA GLY A 2 -19.18 39.31 -30.45
C GLY A 2 -18.70 38.56 -29.21
N PRO A 3 -17.93 37.47 -29.34
CA PRO A 3 -18.07 36.30 -28.48
C PRO A 3 -17.46 36.52 -27.10
N SER A 4 -18.16 35.95 -26.13
CA SER A 4 -17.84 35.84 -24.72
C SER A 4 -16.38 35.43 -24.48
N SER A 5 -15.68 36.25 -23.70
CA SER A 5 -14.49 35.86 -22.94
C SER A 5 -14.87 34.75 -21.96
N GLY A 6 -14.86 33.51 -22.43
CA GLY A 6 -15.06 32.31 -21.66
C GLY A 6 -13.73 31.61 -21.37
N THR A 7 -12.74 32.34 -20.86
CA THR A 7 -11.61 31.70 -20.18
C THR A 7 -12.16 31.14 -18.87
N SER A 8 -12.63 29.89 -18.89
CA SER A 8 -13.02 29.18 -17.68
C SER A 8 -11.77 29.02 -16.83
N GLN A 9 -11.59 29.92 -15.87
CA GLN A 9 -10.67 29.75 -14.77
C GLN A 9 -11.01 28.40 -14.14
N LEU A 10 -10.15 27.39 -14.33
CA LEU A 10 -10.38 26.06 -13.80
C LEU A 10 -10.46 26.19 -12.28
N ASP A 11 -11.66 25.94 -11.76
CA ASP A 11 -11.93 26.00 -10.33
C ASP A 11 -11.01 25.03 -9.58
N VAL A 12 -10.45 25.48 -8.46
CA VAL A 12 -9.49 24.74 -7.63
C VAL A 12 -10.09 23.41 -7.17
N GLU A 13 -11.40 23.38 -6.88
CA GLU A 13 -12.11 22.15 -6.53
C GLU A 13 -12.15 21.15 -7.69
N ARG A 14 -12.33 21.63 -8.92
CA ARG A 14 -12.33 20.78 -10.12
C ARG A 14 -10.94 20.23 -10.42
N LEU A 15 -9.90 21.04 -10.21
CA LEU A 15 -8.50 20.61 -10.33
C LEU A 15 -8.14 19.58 -9.24
N ALA A 16 -8.58 19.79 -8.01
CA ALA A 16 -8.42 18.81 -6.93
C ALA A 16 -9.13 17.49 -7.26
N GLY A 17 -10.35 17.55 -7.79
CA GLY A 17 -11.10 16.36 -8.22
C GLY A 17 -10.39 15.59 -9.34
N ILE A 18 -9.87 16.28 -10.36
CA ILE A 18 -9.09 15.65 -11.44
C ILE A 18 -7.78 15.07 -10.89
N ALA A 19 -7.08 15.78 -10.01
CA ALA A 19 -5.85 15.32 -9.39
C ALA A 19 -6.08 14.06 -8.53
N VAL A 20 -7.18 13.99 -7.79
CA VAL A 20 -7.57 12.81 -7.00
C VAL A 20 -7.88 11.63 -7.92
N VAL A 21 -8.63 11.83 -9.00
CA VAL A 21 -8.93 10.75 -9.96
C VAL A 21 -7.67 10.28 -10.70
N ALA A 22 -6.81 11.22 -11.12
CA ALA A 22 -5.53 10.90 -11.75
C ALA A 22 -4.57 10.18 -10.79
N ALA A 23 -4.53 10.58 -9.51
CA ALA A 23 -3.80 9.89 -8.48
C ALA A 23 -4.35 8.47 -8.29
N ALA A 24 -5.66 8.29 -8.13
CA ALA A 24 -6.30 6.98 -7.99
C ALA A 24 -6.08 6.06 -9.20
N HIS A 25 -5.87 6.62 -10.40
CA HIS A 25 -5.50 5.87 -11.61
C HIS A 25 -3.99 5.71 -11.80
N SER A 26 -3.17 6.36 -10.98
CA SER A 26 -1.73 6.12 -10.98
C SER A 26 -1.45 4.75 -10.35
N GLY A 27 -0.65 3.93 -11.05
CA GLY A 27 -0.29 2.60 -10.55
C GLY A 27 0.41 2.64 -9.18
N GLY A 28 1.08 3.75 -8.84
CA GLY A 28 1.72 3.96 -7.54
C GLY A 28 0.72 4.13 -6.41
N TYR A 29 -0.22 5.06 -6.52
CA TYR A 29 -1.26 5.24 -5.49
C TYR A 29 -2.18 4.02 -5.38
N ALA A 30 -2.51 3.35 -6.50
CA ALA A 30 -3.26 2.11 -6.47
C ALA A 30 -2.51 1.01 -5.70
N ALA A 31 -1.19 0.88 -5.92
CA ALA A 31 -0.36 -0.07 -5.17
C ALA A 31 -0.26 0.30 -3.68
N ILE A 32 -0.14 1.58 -3.33
CA ILE A 32 -0.14 2.04 -1.94
C ILE A 32 -1.48 1.73 -1.26
N GLY A 33 -2.60 2.03 -1.94
CA GLY A 33 -3.93 1.73 -1.45
C GLY A 33 -4.13 0.23 -1.22
N HIS A 34 -3.66 -0.61 -2.13
CA HIS A 34 -3.72 -2.07 -1.98
C HIS A 34 -2.84 -2.57 -0.82
N LEU A 35 -1.64 -2.01 -0.65
CA LEU A 35 -0.75 -2.32 0.46
C LEU A 35 -1.41 -2.03 1.81
N LEU A 36 -2.07 -0.87 1.92
CA LEU A 36 -2.84 -0.48 3.09
C LEU A 36 -4.07 -1.39 3.29
N GLY A 37 -4.75 -1.78 2.21
CA GLY A 37 -5.86 -2.73 2.25
C GLY A 37 -5.47 -4.09 2.80
N LEU A 38 -4.33 -4.64 2.37
CA LEU A 38 -3.79 -5.90 2.88
C LEU A 38 -3.50 -5.82 4.38
N LEU A 39 -2.90 -4.73 4.85
CA LEU A 39 -2.64 -4.52 6.29
C LEU A 39 -3.93 -4.33 7.09
N ALA A 40 -4.93 -3.64 6.51
CA ALA A 40 -6.23 -3.42 7.14
C ALA A 40 -7.06 -4.70 7.27
N ALA A 41 -6.77 -5.73 6.48
CA ALA A 41 -7.40 -7.05 6.61
C ALA A 41 -6.90 -7.83 7.85
N LEU A 42 -5.80 -7.41 8.46
CA LEU A 42 -5.29 -8.04 9.68
C LEU A 42 -5.99 -7.50 10.94
N PRO A 43 -5.99 -8.27 12.05
CA PRO A 43 -6.51 -7.80 13.32
C PRO A 43 -5.95 -6.44 13.73
N ALA A 44 -6.83 -5.50 14.08
CA ALA A 44 -6.42 -4.16 14.47
C ALA A 44 -5.44 -4.19 15.66
N PRO A 45 -4.42 -3.30 15.70
CA PRO A 45 -3.42 -3.26 16.76
C PRO A 45 -3.99 -2.63 18.05
N THR A 46 -4.95 -3.33 18.63
CA THR A 46 -5.66 -3.03 19.88
C THR A 46 -5.43 -4.19 20.85
N GLU A 47 -5.92 -4.09 22.09
CA GLU A 47 -5.86 -5.19 23.07
C GLU A 47 -6.43 -6.51 22.50
N ALA A 48 -7.49 -6.44 21.70
CA ALA A 48 -8.10 -7.62 21.07
C ALA A 48 -7.18 -8.29 20.03
N GLY A 49 -6.32 -7.52 19.35
CA GLY A 49 -5.39 -8.02 18.33
C GLY A 49 -3.99 -8.33 18.85
N GLU A 50 -3.68 -8.04 20.11
CA GLU A 50 -2.32 -8.17 20.68
C GLU A 50 -1.76 -9.59 20.55
N ARG A 51 -2.62 -10.60 20.75
CA ARG A 51 -2.24 -12.01 20.59
C ARG A 51 -1.80 -12.30 19.16
N PHE A 52 -2.56 -11.86 18.16
CA PHE A 52 -2.22 -12.03 16.75
C PHE A 52 -0.84 -11.44 16.43
N TRP A 53 -0.57 -10.19 16.83
CA TRP A 53 0.70 -9.54 16.54
C TRP A 53 1.89 -10.20 17.27
N SER A 54 1.66 -10.69 18.49
CA SER A 54 2.66 -11.44 19.25
C SER A 54 3.00 -12.77 18.58
N ASP A 55 1.98 -13.51 18.14
CA ASP A 55 2.17 -14.81 17.48
C ASP A 55 2.79 -14.63 16.10
N LEU A 56 2.39 -13.60 15.35
CA LEU A 56 2.99 -13.25 14.06
C LEU A 56 4.49 -12.92 14.22
N TRP A 57 4.87 -12.15 15.23
CA TRP A 57 6.28 -11.84 15.48
C TRP A 57 7.08 -13.10 15.82
N ARG A 58 6.57 -13.97 16.70
CA ARG A 58 7.24 -15.23 17.05
C ARG A 58 7.39 -16.16 15.86
N SER A 59 6.35 -16.27 15.01
CA SER A 59 6.33 -17.15 13.85
C SER A 59 7.19 -16.64 12.70
N SER A 60 7.14 -15.33 12.42
CA SER A 60 7.94 -14.70 11.35
C SER A 60 9.40 -14.48 11.73
N GLY A 61 9.69 -14.32 13.03
CA GLY A 61 11.02 -14.00 13.52
C GLY A 61 11.48 -12.56 13.26
N THR A 62 10.62 -11.70 12.68
CA THR A 62 10.95 -10.31 12.34
C THR A 62 10.04 -9.32 13.07
N ALA A 63 10.65 -8.27 13.61
CA ALA A 63 9.92 -7.17 14.23
C ALA A 63 9.41 -6.15 13.19
N TYR A 64 9.79 -6.28 11.91
CA TYR A 64 9.44 -5.31 10.87
C TYR A 64 7.96 -5.22 10.59
N LEU A 65 7.17 -6.28 10.84
CA LEU A 65 5.71 -6.28 10.68
C LEU A 65 4.94 -5.82 11.93
N LEU A 66 5.64 -5.60 13.06
CA LEU A 66 4.95 -5.18 14.27
C LEU A 66 4.34 -3.79 14.09
N PRO A 67 3.13 -3.55 14.64
CA PRO A 67 2.44 -2.26 14.50
C PRO A 67 3.29 -1.07 14.93
N ALA A 68 4.05 -1.21 16.02
CA ALA A 68 4.95 -0.16 16.52
C ALA A 68 6.05 0.19 15.51
N THR A 69 6.53 -0.79 14.74
CA THR A 69 7.60 -0.63 13.75
C THR A 69 7.05 -0.07 12.45
N ILE A 70 5.91 -0.56 11.93
CA ILE A 70 5.35 -0.13 10.62
C ILE A 70 4.60 1.20 10.68
N LYS A 71 4.25 1.68 11.88
CA LYS A 71 3.35 2.83 12.08
C LYS A 71 3.72 4.05 11.24
N VAL A 72 5.00 4.41 11.20
CA VAL A 72 5.46 5.60 10.46
C VAL A 72 5.21 5.41 8.97
N GLY A 73 5.63 4.28 8.39
CA GLY A 73 5.39 3.96 6.99
C GLY A 73 3.90 3.91 6.63
N VAL A 74 3.05 3.38 7.53
CA VAL A 74 1.59 3.36 7.34
C VAL A 74 1.02 4.78 7.29
N LEU A 75 1.43 5.67 8.20
CA LEU A 75 0.96 7.06 8.22
C LEU A 75 1.40 7.85 6.99
N GLU A 76 2.65 7.67 6.54
CA GLU A 76 3.15 8.26 5.30
C GLU A 76 2.36 7.74 4.08
N SER A 77 2.06 6.45 4.05
CA SER A 77 1.30 5.81 2.97
C SER A 77 -0.12 6.34 2.85
N LEU A 78 -0.77 6.69 3.97
CA LEU A 78 -2.09 7.35 3.96
C LEU A 78 -2.06 8.73 3.29
N THR A 79 -0.90 9.36 3.21
CA THR A 79 -0.69 10.63 2.50
C THR A 79 -0.16 10.47 1.07
N GLY A 80 -0.02 9.23 0.60
CA GLY A 80 0.48 8.90 -0.75
C GLY A 80 1.98 8.57 -0.82
N GLU A 81 2.69 8.57 0.31
CA GLU A 81 4.12 8.27 0.38
C GLU A 81 4.36 6.82 0.84
N GLY A 82 4.40 5.89 -0.11
CA GLY A 82 4.43 4.46 0.17
C GLY A 82 5.80 3.82 0.36
N THR A 83 6.88 4.52 0.00
CA THR A 83 8.18 3.89 -0.22
C THR A 83 8.83 3.37 1.06
N THR A 84 8.64 4.07 2.19
CA THR A 84 9.09 3.63 3.52
C THR A 84 8.42 2.33 3.91
N LEU A 85 7.10 2.25 3.82
CA LEU A 85 6.33 1.06 4.15
C LEU A 85 6.71 -0.12 3.24
N ALA A 86 6.81 0.13 1.94
CA ALA A 86 7.19 -0.89 0.97
C ALA A 86 8.58 -1.47 1.25
N ARG A 87 9.59 -0.62 1.53
CA ARG A 87 10.94 -1.09 1.90
C ARG A 87 10.91 -1.94 3.17
N GLN A 88 10.18 -1.49 4.18
CA GLN A 88 10.08 -2.22 5.45
C GLN A 88 9.40 -3.59 5.30
N ILE A 89 8.37 -3.68 4.46
CA ILE A 89 7.71 -4.95 4.14
C ILE A 89 8.68 -5.89 3.44
N LEU A 90 9.46 -5.41 2.47
CA LEU A 90 10.45 -6.24 1.79
C LEU A 90 11.56 -6.70 2.74
N SER A 91 12.01 -5.84 3.65
CA SER A 91 12.94 -6.25 4.71
C SER A 91 12.36 -7.32 5.63
N ALA A 92 11.07 -7.22 5.99
CA ALA A 92 10.40 -8.25 6.76
C ALA A 92 10.42 -9.60 6.04
N VAL A 93 10.07 -9.61 4.75
CA VAL A 93 10.02 -10.83 3.94
C VAL A 93 11.43 -11.43 3.74
N ASP A 94 12.44 -10.59 3.55
CA ASP A 94 13.84 -11.01 3.38
C ASP A 94 14.42 -11.64 4.66
N GLU A 95 14.03 -11.15 5.85
CA GLU A 95 14.46 -11.74 7.13
C GLU A 95 13.81 -13.09 7.44
N MET A 96 12.67 -13.41 6.83
CA MET A 96 11.97 -14.67 7.09
C MET A 96 12.69 -15.85 6.41
N THR A 97 13.14 -16.81 7.20
CA THR A 97 13.52 -18.12 6.65
C THR A 97 12.30 -18.84 6.06
N PRO A 98 12.47 -19.84 5.16
CA PRO A 98 11.34 -20.56 4.60
C PRO A 98 10.40 -21.18 5.65
N PRO A 99 10.87 -21.81 6.74
CA PRO A 99 9.99 -22.30 7.80
C PRO A 99 9.22 -21.18 8.53
N GLN A 100 9.88 -20.04 8.80
CA GLN A 100 9.24 -18.89 9.43
C GLN A 100 8.18 -18.26 8.53
N ARG A 101 8.44 -18.18 7.22
CA ARG A 101 7.45 -17.69 6.24
C ARG A 101 6.20 -18.57 6.22
N LEU A 102 6.37 -19.90 6.30
CA LEU A 102 5.23 -20.83 6.40
C LEU A 102 4.45 -20.65 7.71
N ALA A 103 5.16 -20.53 8.84
CA ALA A 103 4.54 -20.33 10.15
C ALA A 103 3.81 -18.97 10.24
N ALA A 104 4.40 -17.90 9.70
CA ALA A 104 3.77 -16.60 9.60
C ALA A 104 2.51 -16.66 8.72
N GLY A 105 2.57 -17.38 7.60
CA GLY A 105 1.43 -17.63 6.73
C GLY A 105 0.30 -18.36 7.45
N GLU A 106 0.58 -19.32 8.33
CA GLU A 106 -0.45 -19.99 9.11
C GLU A 106 -1.17 -19.04 10.08
N VAL A 107 -0.43 -18.18 10.80
CA VAL A 107 -1.00 -17.17 11.71
C VAL A 107 -1.86 -16.17 10.94
N ILE A 108 -1.38 -15.66 9.80
CA ILE A 108 -2.12 -14.71 8.96
C ILE A 108 -3.37 -15.38 8.39
N GLY A 109 -3.25 -16.59 7.85
CA GLY A 109 -4.37 -17.30 7.26
C GLY A 109 -5.47 -17.61 8.26
N GLN A 110 -5.12 -17.95 9.50
CA GLN A 110 -6.09 -18.14 10.58
C GLN A 110 -6.88 -16.86 10.85
N ALA A 111 -6.19 -15.72 10.97
CA ALA A 111 -6.84 -14.44 11.19
C ALA A 111 -7.78 -14.03 10.04
N LEU A 112 -7.39 -14.29 8.79
CA LEU A 112 -8.18 -13.97 7.60
C LEU A 112 -9.43 -14.85 7.44
N ILE A 113 -9.38 -16.12 7.87
CA ILE A 113 -10.56 -17.00 7.88
C ILE A 113 -11.57 -16.52 8.91
N GLU A 114 -11.10 -16.13 10.10
CA GLU A 114 -11.94 -15.63 11.18
C GLU A 114 -12.66 -14.32 10.80
N SER A 115 -12.07 -13.50 9.92
CA SER A 115 -12.67 -12.26 9.44
C SER A 115 -13.66 -12.43 8.28
N ASP A 116 -13.41 -13.33 7.32
CA ASP A 116 -14.11 -13.30 6.01
C ASP A 116 -14.90 -14.56 5.62
N HIS A 117 -15.04 -15.57 6.49
CA HIS A 117 -15.80 -16.81 6.18
C HIS A 117 -15.38 -17.43 4.82
N LEU A 118 -14.07 -17.41 4.51
CA LEU A 118 -13.52 -18.01 3.29
C LEU A 118 -13.63 -19.55 3.37
N PRO A 119 -14.26 -20.22 2.39
CA PRO A 119 -14.47 -21.66 2.45
C PRO A 119 -13.22 -22.48 2.07
N ASP A 120 -13.07 -23.65 2.71
CA ASP A 120 -12.27 -24.85 2.43
C ASP A 120 -10.77 -24.75 2.09
N LEU A 121 -10.20 -23.55 1.97
CA LEU A 121 -8.75 -23.39 1.79
C LEU A 121 -8.02 -23.52 3.12
N LYS A 122 -6.90 -24.27 3.12
CA LYS A 122 -6.01 -24.36 4.28
C LYS A 122 -5.51 -22.96 4.66
N THR A 123 -5.54 -22.63 5.95
CA THR A 123 -4.99 -21.39 6.55
C THR A 123 -3.63 -21.03 5.96
N GLN A 124 -2.71 -22.01 5.92
CA GLN A 124 -1.37 -21.86 5.38
C GLN A 124 -1.35 -21.32 3.93
N VAL A 125 -2.26 -21.79 3.07
CA VAL A 125 -2.33 -21.36 1.67
C VAL A 125 -2.83 -19.92 1.58
N ILE A 126 -3.85 -19.57 2.37
CA ILE A 126 -4.41 -18.21 2.40
C ILE A 126 -3.34 -17.21 2.84
N GLY A 127 -2.64 -17.48 3.94
CA GLY A 127 -1.61 -16.57 4.42
C GLY A 127 -0.37 -16.53 3.54
N GLU A 128 0.02 -17.63 2.89
CA GLU A 128 1.10 -17.60 1.89
C GLU A 128 0.75 -16.70 0.71
N LEU A 129 -0.49 -16.80 0.19
CA LEU A 129 -0.97 -15.92 -0.88
C LEU A 129 -1.00 -14.47 -0.43
N TRP A 130 -1.43 -14.19 0.80
CA TRP A 130 -1.40 -12.84 1.36
C TRP A 130 0.03 -12.29 1.45
N ILE A 131 1.00 -13.08 1.95
CA ILE A 131 2.41 -12.64 2.03
C ILE A 131 2.98 -12.38 0.63
N ARG A 132 2.66 -13.22 -0.36
CA ARG A 132 3.09 -13.02 -1.75
C ARG A 132 2.49 -11.76 -2.37
N ASP A 133 1.20 -11.51 -2.13
CA ASP A 133 0.54 -10.30 -2.62
C ASP A 133 1.11 -9.04 -1.95
N LEU A 134 1.38 -9.11 -0.64
CA LEU A 134 2.05 -8.06 0.11
C LEU A 134 3.43 -7.73 -0.48
N GLU A 135 4.26 -8.76 -0.73
CA GLU A 135 5.59 -8.63 -1.30
C GLU A 135 5.55 -8.04 -2.72
N LEU A 136 4.68 -8.56 -3.59
CA LEU A 136 4.50 -8.09 -4.96
C LEU A 136 4.05 -6.62 -4.99
N THR A 137 3.12 -6.27 -4.10
CA THR A 137 2.58 -4.91 -3.99
C THR A 137 3.62 -3.93 -3.49
N ALA A 138 4.45 -4.32 -2.52
CA ALA A 138 5.59 -3.50 -2.09
C ALA A 138 6.57 -3.23 -3.25
N TRP A 139 6.85 -4.23 -4.09
CA TRP A 139 7.65 -4.01 -5.30
C TRP A 139 6.98 -3.05 -6.29
N HIS A 140 5.66 -3.13 -6.49
CA HIS A 140 4.93 -2.19 -7.33
C HIS A 140 5.02 -0.75 -6.83
N VAL A 141 4.92 -0.53 -5.52
CA VAL A 141 5.12 0.80 -4.91
C VAL A 141 6.51 1.35 -5.23
N LEU A 142 7.56 0.57 -5.02
CA LEU A 142 8.94 1.00 -5.30
C LEU A 142 9.22 1.20 -6.79
N HIS A 143 8.60 0.40 -7.66
CA HIS A 143 8.74 0.57 -9.10
C HIS A 143 8.00 1.82 -9.60
N ALA A 144 6.83 2.14 -9.04
CA ALA A 144 6.08 3.34 -9.38
C ALA A 144 6.79 4.62 -8.94
N ASP A 145 7.44 4.61 -7.78
CA ASP A 145 8.29 5.71 -7.29
C ASP A 145 9.43 6.04 -8.28
N ARG A 146 10.11 5.00 -8.79
CA ARG A 146 11.17 5.15 -9.81
C ARG A 146 10.69 5.70 -11.15
N ARG A 147 9.39 5.58 -11.50
CA ARG A 147 8.82 6.20 -12.71
C ARG A 147 8.57 7.70 -12.55
N SER A 148 8.66 8.27 -11.34
CA SER A 148 8.34 9.68 -11.11
C SER A 148 9.45 10.65 -11.56
N ASP A 149 10.66 10.15 -11.87
CA ASP A 149 11.74 10.94 -12.45
C ASP A 149 11.66 10.94 -13.99
N ASP A 150 10.59 11.53 -14.54
CA ASP A 150 10.63 12.11 -15.89
C ASP A 150 10.62 13.66 -15.79
N PRO A 151 11.78 14.28 -15.54
CA PRO A 151 11.89 15.74 -15.45
C PRO A 151 11.49 16.43 -16.76
N VAL A 152 11.64 15.73 -17.89
CA VAL A 152 11.34 16.27 -19.23
C VAL A 152 9.83 16.30 -19.45
N GLY A 153 9.13 15.20 -19.17
CA GLY A 153 7.66 15.15 -19.21
C GLY A 153 7.02 16.12 -18.23
N ARG A 154 7.55 16.23 -17.00
CA ARG A 154 7.08 17.22 -16.01
C ARG A 154 7.27 18.65 -16.49
N LYS A 155 8.43 18.97 -17.06
CA LYS A 155 8.70 20.30 -17.62
C LYS A 155 7.85 20.60 -18.84
N ALA A 156 7.59 19.60 -19.69
CA ALA A 156 6.70 19.72 -20.84
C ALA A 156 5.24 19.95 -20.42
N PHE A 157 4.76 19.22 -19.41
CA PHE A 157 3.43 19.40 -18.82
C PHE A 157 3.26 20.80 -18.21
N LEU A 158 4.20 21.23 -17.35
CA LEU A 158 4.17 22.56 -16.75
C LEU A 158 4.23 23.66 -17.80
N LYS A 159 5.07 23.51 -18.84
CA LYS A 159 5.17 24.47 -19.94
C LYS A 159 3.86 24.55 -20.71
N ALA A 160 3.27 23.42 -21.08
CA ALA A 160 1.99 23.37 -21.78
C ALA A 160 0.85 24.03 -20.98
N TRP A 161 0.86 23.86 -19.66
CA TRP A 161 -0.18 24.42 -18.78
C TRP A 161 0.01 25.90 -18.45
N SER A 162 1.26 26.38 -18.35
CA SER A 162 1.58 27.79 -18.14
C SER A 162 1.40 28.68 -19.39
N SER A 163 1.20 28.06 -20.56
CA SER A 163 1.00 28.74 -21.83
C SER A 163 -0.48 28.86 -22.25
N VAL A 164 -1.42 28.44 -21.40
CA VAL A 164 -2.87 28.54 -21.60
C VAL A 164 -3.44 29.68 -20.77
#